data_AF-A0A7S0C0E6-F1
#
_entry.id   AF-A0A7S0C0E6-F1
#
_cell.length_a   1.000
_cell.length_b   1.000
_cell.length_c   1.000
_cell.angle_alpha   90.00
_cell.angle_beta   90.00
_cell.angle_gamma   90.00
#
_symmetry.space_group_name_H-M   'P 1'
#
loop_
_entity.id
_entity.type
_entity.pdbx_description
1 polymer ?
#
loop_
_entity_poly.entity_id
_entity_poly.type
_entity_poly.pdbx_seq_one_letter_code
_entity_poly.pdbx_strand_id
1 'polypeptide(L)'
;MVLGYPLIVIMPLRTELIPKIAFLCQALDVDDDEGLSECLKRKEVVALLCKMPSILEYNVKKRLIPRLEKVRSVLNAPRISSDILQIIATKTDSRFNEWLCHERKKQDGNFVDTKESEEIEPNDRENDDIEISTKRPDGEPCAYVIVSNLQSGNNIGNIIRSASIFGCDECLVVGQKRYRLTGDHGARFDLPRRHFYSHLDAKNYLRQKKSSRDDKQVRVYGVEIMANARPIMRYDPDTGVVRFPFDRKWKGAAFIFGNEGQ
;
A
#
# COMPACT_ATOMS: atom_id res chain seq x y z
N MET A 1 17.42 -47.77 18.97
CA MET A 1 17.78 -47.24 17.63
C MET A 1 16.47 -46.98 16.90
N VAL A 2 15.89 -45.80 17.08
CA VAL A 2 14.59 -45.44 16.47
C VAL A 2 14.88 -44.45 15.35
N LEU A 3 14.65 -44.89 14.12
CA LEU A 3 14.78 -44.11 12.89
C LEU A 3 13.78 -42.95 12.94
N GLY A 4 14.28 -41.73 13.09
CA GLY A 4 13.50 -40.51 12.99
C GLY A 4 13.16 -40.18 11.53
N TYR A 5 11.93 -40.46 11.11
CA TYR A 5 11.36 -39.84 9.91
C TYR A 5 10.93 -38.40 10.24
N PRO A 6 11.09 -37.44 9.30
CA PRO A 6 10.57 -36.09 9.51
C PRO A 6 9.05 -36.15 9.46
N LEU A 7 8.43 -35.91 10.61
CA LEU A 7 6.99 -35.72 10.74
C LEU A 7 6.62 -34.43 9.97
N ILE A 8 6.16 -34.55 8.72
CA ILE A 8 5.52 -33.44 8.01
C ILE A 8 4.18 -33.23 8.69
N VAL A 9 4.14 -32.32 9.66
CA VAL A 9 2.90 -31.82 10.25
C VAL A 9 2.17 -31.05 9.14
N ILE A 10 1.23 -31.70 8.48
CA ILE A 10 0.25 -31.02 7.62
C ILE A 10 -0.66 -30.26 8.57
N MET A 11 -0.30 -29.02 8.91
CA MET A 11 -1.23 -28.14 9.62
C MET A 11 -2.45 -27.93 8.71
N PRO A 12 -3.68 -28.09 9.21
CA PRO A 12 -4.85 -27.75 8.42
C PRO A 12 -4.76 -26.28 8.04
N LEU A 13 -4.80 -26.02 6.73
CA LEU A 13 -4.87 -24.66 6.20
C LEU A 13 -6.02 -23.94 6.88
N ARG A 14 -5.74 -22.75 7.45
CA ARG A 14 -6.77 -21.94 8.07
C ARG A 14 -7.89 -21.70 7.05
N THR A 15 -9.13 -21.94 7.47
CA THR A 15 -10.30 -21.89 6.58
C THR A 15 -10.46 -20.55 5.88
N GLU A 16 -10.03 -19.44 6.50
CA GLU A 16 -10.03 -18.11 5.87
C GLU A 16 -9.05 -17.94 4.70
N LEU A 17 -8.09 -18.86 4.51
CA LEU A 17 -7.08 -18.80 3.45
C LEU A 17 -7.53 -19.54 2.17
N ILE A 18 -8.50 -20.44 2.27
CA ILE A 18 -9.01 -21.25 1.16
C ILE A 18 -9.51 -20.38 0.00
N PRO A 19 -10.31 -19.31 0.21
CA PRO A 19 -10.78 -18.46 -0.88
C PRO A 19 -9.64 -17.69 -1.57
N LYS A 20 -8.62 -17.28 -0.82
CA LYS A 20 -7.47 -16.54 -1.36
C LYS A 20 -6.54 -17.44 -2.19
N ILE A 21 -6.39 -18.69 -1.76
CA ILE A 21 -5.63 -19.71 -2.48
C ILE A 21 -6.35 -20.10 -3.77
N ALA A 22 -7.66 -20.34 -3.71
CA ALA A 22 -8.46 -20.61 -4.90
C ALA A 22 -8.36 -19.45 -5.91
N PHE A 23 -8.44 -18.21 -5.43
CA PHE A 23 -8.28 -17.01 -6.26
C PHE A 23 -6.87 -16.88 -6.87
N LEU A 24 -5.81 -17.18 -6.12
CA LEU A 24 -4.44 -17.19 -6.66
C LEU A 24 -4.22 -18.30 -7.69
N CYS A 25 -4.81 -19.48 -7.48
CA CYS A 25 -4.74 -20.57 -8.46
C CYS A 25 -5.44 -20.16 -9.76
N GLN A 26 -6.63 -19.55 -9.65
CA GLN A 26 -7.36 -19.03 -10.80
C GLN A 26 -6.59 -17.93 -11.54
N ALA A 27 -6.00 -16.96 -10.82
CA ALA A 27 -5.24 -15.87 -11.43
C ALA A 27 -3.94 -16.31 -12.12
N LEU A 28 -3.44 -17.51 -11.80
CA LEU A 28 -2.23 -18.08 -12.41
C LEU A 28 -2.53 -18.95 -13.64
N ASP A 29 -3.77 -19.00 -14.13
CA ASP A 29 -4.24 -19.97 -15.13
C ASP A 29 -3.90 -21.41 -14.72
N VAL A 30 -4.16 -21.73 -13.46
CA VAL A 30 -4.25 -23.13 -13.02
C VAL A 30 -5.71 -23.53 -13.22
N ASP A 31 -6.09 -23.81 -14.46
CA ASP A 31 -7.44 -24.29 -14.77
C ASP A 31 -7.70 -25.66 -14.11
N ASP A 32 -8.95 -25.94 -13.75
CA ASP A 32 -9.39 -27.22 -13.17
C ASP A 32 -9.52 -28.33 -14.25
N ASP A 33 -8.61 -28.39 -15.22
CA ASP A 33 -8.54 -29.53 -16.14
C ASP A 33 -7.71 -30.66 -15.51
N GLU A 34 -8.23 -31.89 -15.56
CA GLU A 34 -7.78 -33.09 -14.81
C GLU A 34 -6.39 -33.65 -15.23
N GLY A 35 -5.39 -32.79 -15.40
CA GLY A 35 -4.02 -33.16 -15.75
C GLY A 35 -3.10 -33.34 -14.54
N LEU A 36 -2.28 -34.40 -14.56
CA LEU A 36 -1.25 -34.69 -13.54
C LEU A 36 -0.25 -33.53 -13.33
N SER A 37 0.00 -32.73 -14.38
CA SER A 37 0.89 -31.56 -14.35
C SER A 37 0.28 -30.34 -13.62
N GLU A 38 -1.04 -30.25 -13.53
CA GLU A 38 -1.79 -29.16 -12.89
C GLU A 38 -1.74 -29.31 -11.36
N CYS A 39 -1.88 -30.56 -10.89
CA CYS A 39 -1.81 -30.93 -9.48
C CYS A 39 -0.46 -30.52 -8.84
N LEU A 40 0.63 -30.58 -9.61
CA LEU A 40 1.96 -30.14 -9.19
C LEU A 40 2.03 -28.61 -9.01
N LYS A 41 1.47 -27.82 -9.93
CA LYS A 41 1.44 -26.34 -9.82
C LYS A 41 0.63 -25.88 -8.63
N ARG A 42 -0.55 -26.46 -8.42
CA ARG A 42 -1.40 -26.16 -7.26
C ARG A 42 -0.68 -26.51 -5.95
N LYS A 43 0.02 -27.64 -5.92
CA LYS A 43 0.85 -28.04 -4.78
C LYS A 43 2.01 -27.08 -4.52
N GLU A 44 2.66 -26.55 -5.56
CA GLU A 44 3.74 -25.56 -5.41
C GLU A 44 3.24 -24.22 -4.90
N VAL A 45 2.13 -23.71 -5.43
CA VAL A 45 1.50 -22.47 -4.95
C VAL A 45 1.04 -22.64 -3.50
N VAL A 46 0.38 -23.75 -3.18
CA VAL A 46 -0.02 -24.06 -1.79
C VAL A 46 1.20 -24.19 -0.89
N ALA A 47 2.26 -24.87 -1.32
CA ALA A 47 3.49 -25.03 -0.54
C ALA A 47 4.19 -23.68 -0.30
N LEU A 48 4.22 -22.77 -1.28
CA LEU A 48 4.76 -21.42 -1.14
C LEU A 48 3.94 -20.61 -0.12
N LEU A 49 2.61 -20.67 -0.21
CA LEU A 49 1.71 -19.96 0.69
C LEU A 49 1.74 -20.51 2.12
N CYS A 50 1.92 -21.82 2.28
CA CYS A 50 2.16 -22.44 3.58
C CYS A 50 3.52 -22.03 4.18
N LYS A 51 4.56 -21.88 3.35
CA LYS A 51 5.87 -21.39 3.80
C LYS A 51 5.86 -19.90 4.14
N MET A 52 5.00 -19.11 3.48
CA MET A 52 4.97 -17.65 3.58
C MET A 52 3.54 -17.11 3.73
N PRO A 53 2.88 -17.34 4.88
CA PRO A 53 1.49 -16.96 5.09
C PRO A 53 1.23 -15.45 5.02
N SER A 54 2.24 -14.61 5.26
CA SER A 54 2.16 -13.14 5.13
C SER A 54 1.89 -12.67 3.69
N ILE A 55 2.16 -13.50 2.68
CA ILE A 55 1.78 -13.23 1.28
C ILE A 55 0.25 -13.14 1.14
N LEU A 56 -0.52 -13.79 2.01
CA LEU A 56 -2.00 -13.75 2.00
C LEU A 56 -2.57 -12.54 2.76
N GLU A 57 -1.76 -11.88 3.59
CA GLU A 57 -2.07 -10.55 4.14
C GLU A 57 -1.84 -9.46 3.08
N TYR A 58 -0.99 -9.74 2.10
CA TYR A 58 -0.80 -8.91 0.92
C TYR A 58 -2.08 -8.90 0.08
N ASN A 59 -2.48 -7.71 -0.39
CA ASN A 59 -3.73 -7.56 -1.13
C ASN A 59 -3.58 -8.18 -2.53
N VAL A 60 -3.87 -9.48 -2.65
CA VAL A 60 -3.63 -10.29 -3.84
C VAL A 60 -4.15 -9.61 -5.10
N LYS A 61 -5.40 -9.13 -5.04
CA LYS A 61 -6.06 -8.44 -6.15
C LYS A 61 -5.41 -7.11 -6.50
N LYS A 62 -4.92 -6.36 -5.51
CA LYS A 62 -4.36 -5.02 -5.73
C LYS A 62 -2.87 -5.01 -6.06
N ARG A 63 -2.11 -6.04 -5.70
CA ARG A 63 -0.65 -6.04 -5.87
C ARG A 63 -0.04 -7.26 -6.52
N LEU A 64 -0.48 -8.48 -6.18
CA LEU A 64 0.07 -9.68 -6.81
C LEU A 64 -0.34 -9.77 -8.28
N ILE A 65 -1.64 -9.58 -8.57
CA ILE A 65 -2.17 -9.66 -9.94
C ILE A 65 -1.51 -8.63 -10.87
N PRO A 66 -1.47 -7.32 -10.55
CA PRO A 66 -0.86 -6.34 -11.45
C PRO A 66 0.64 -6.59 -11.70
N ARG A 67 1.34 -7.19 -10.73
CA ARG A 67 2.76 -7.56 -10.89
C ARG A 67 2.93 -8.82 -11.74
N LEU A 68 2.06 -9.81 -11.57
CA LEU A 68 2.00 -11.00 -12.42
C LEU A 68 1.75 -10.60 -13.89
N GLU A 69 0.78 -9.72 -14.12
CA GLU A 69 0.47 -9.19 -15.46
C GLU A 69 1.66 -8.45 -16.06
N LYS A 70 2.34 -7.60 -15.28
CA LYS A 70 3.57 -6.90 -15.72
C LYS A 70 4.69 -7.86 -16.10
N VAL A 71 4.89 -8.93 -15.32
CA VAL A 71 5.89 -9.96 -15.65
C VAL A 71 5.53 -10.65 -16.96
N ARG A 72 4.27 -11.07 -17.13
CA ARG A 72 3.79 -11.69 -18.37
C ARG A 72 3.97 -10.76 -19.57
N SER A 73 3.63 -9.47 -19.43
CA SER A 73 3.74 -8.50 -20.52
C SER A 73 5.18 -8.12 -20.87
N VAL A 74 6.05 -7.97 -19.86
CA VAL A 74 7.42 -7.46 -20.06
C VAL A 74 8.40 -8.56 -20.44
N LEU A 75 8.31 -9.73 -19.82
CA LEU A 75 9.23 -10.84 -20.06
C LEU A 75 8.70 -11.84 -21.09
N ASN A 76 7.51 -11.59 -21.64
CA ASN A 76 6.76 -12.50 -22.51
C ASN A 76 6.77 -13.94 -21.99
N ALA A 77 6.65 -14.09 -20.66
CA ALA A 77 6.81 -15.35 -19.97
C ALA A 77 5.43 -16.01 -19.80
N PRO A 78 5.05 -16.98 -20.65
CA PRO A 78 3.75 -17.66 -20.54
C PRO A 78 3.64 -18.51 -19.27
N ARG A 79 4.79 -18.87 -18.67
CA ARG A 79 4.87 -19.66 -17.43
C ARG A 79 5.69 -18.92 -16.39
N ILE A 80 5.18 -18.87 -15.17
CA ILE A 80 5.80 -18.18 -14.04
C ILE A 80 6.38 -19.25 -13.12
N SER A 81 7.71 -19.22 -12.94
CA SER A 81 8.39 -20.14 -12.03
C SER A 81 8.14 -19.75 -10.56
N SER A 82 8.35 -20.71 -9.66
CA SER A 82 8.26 -20.48 -8.20
C SER A 82 9.15 -19.33 -7.75
N ASP A 83 10.35 -19.18 -8.32
CA ASP A 83 11.30 -18.12 -7.96
C ASP A 83 10.77 -16.73 -8.37
N ILE A 84 10.17 -16.63 -9.56
CA ILE A 84 9.54 -15.39 -10.03
C ILE A 84 8.34 -15.04 -9.14
N LEU A 85 7.53 -16.03 -8.77
CA LEU A 85 6.39 -15.82 -7.88
C LEU A 85 6.85 -15.32 -6.50
N GLN A 86 7.92 -15.88 -5.96
CA GLN A 86 8.52 -15.43 -4.72
C GLN A 86 9.04 -13.98 -4.84
N ILE A 87 9.68 -13.63 -5.95
CA ILE A 87 10.14 -12.26 -6.22
C ILE A 87 8.96 -11.27 -6.28
N ILE A 88 7.89 -11.63 -7.01
CA ILE A 88 6.67 -10.82 -7.12
C ILE A 88 6.05 -10.59 -5.74
N ALA A 89 6.02 -11.62 -4.91
CA ALA A 89 5.37 -11.55 -3.60
C ALA A 89 6.18 -10.81 -2.54
N THR A 90 7.52 -10.88 -2.61
CA THR A 90 8.39 -10.42 -1.51
C THR A 90 9.05 -9.07 -1.76
N LYS A 91 9.29 -8.68 -3.01
CA LYS A 91 9.98 -7.40 -3.30
C LYS A 91 9.04 -6.20 -3.08
N THR A 92 9.63 -5.07 -2.68
CA THR A 92 8.93 -3.76 -2.74
C THR A 92 8.70 -3.38 -4.20
N ASP A 93 7.74 -2.49 -4.51
CA ASP A 93 7.43 -2.15 -5.91
C ASP A 93 8.64 -1.59 -6.66
N SER A 94 9.47 -0.77 -6.01
CA SER A 94 10.69 -0.25 -6.64
C SER A 94 11.70 -1.35 -6.94
N ARG A 95 11.98 -2.23 -5.98
CA ARG A 95 12.89 -3.36 -6.18
C ARG A 95 12.36 -4.37 -7.20
N PHE A 96 11.03 -4.51 -7.27
CA PHE A 96 10.37 -5.33 -8.28
C PHE A 96 10.51 -4.71 -9.68
N ASN A 97 10.27 -3.41 -9.84
CA ASN A 97 10.43 -2.73 -11.13
C ASN A 97 11.90 -2.68 -11.58
N GLU A 98 12.85 -2.44 -10.65
CA GLU A 98 14.30 -2.54 -10.93
C GLU A 98 14.67 -3.91 -11.46
N TRP A 99 14.21 -4.97 -10.77
CA TRP A 99 14.43 -6.35 -11.19
C TRP A 99 13.81 -6.62 -12.57
N LEU A 100 12.58 -6.15 -12.81
CA LEU A 100 11.89 -6.36 -14.08
C LEU A 100 12.62 -5.67 -15.26
N CYS A 101 13.13 -4.45 -15.05
CA CYS A 101 13.96 -3.75 -16.02
C CYS A 101 15.27 -4.50 -16.29
N HIS A 102 15.89 -5.06 -15.26
CA HIS A 102 17.12 -5.83 -15.38
C HIS A 102 16.92 -7.13 -16.18
N GLU A 103 15.85 -7.86 -15.90
CA GLU A 103 15.52 -9.09 -16.63
C GLU A 103 15.15 -8.81 -18.09
N ARG A 104 14.47 -7.70 -18.37
CA ARG A 104 14.24 -7.26 -19.76
C ARG A 104 15.55 -6.98 -20.49
N LYS A 105 16.50 -6.26 -19.87
CA LYS A 105 17.81 -5.97 -20.47
C LYS A 105 18.64 -7.23 -20.74
N LYS A 106 18.50 -8.27 -19.89
CA LYS A 106 19.09 -9.58 -20.14
C LYS A 106 18.49 -10.28 -21.36
N GLN A 107 17.16 -10.22 -21.52
CA GLN A 107 16.49 -10.79 -22.70
C GLN A 107 16.87 -10.05 -23.99
N ASP A 108 17.01 -8.72 -23.93
CA ASP A 108 17.39 -7.88 -25.08
C ASP A 108 18.89 -7.97 -25.45
N GLY A 109 19.66 -8.88 -24.82
CA GLY A 109 21.06 -9.16 -25.15
C GLY A 109 22.06 -8.04 -24.82
N ASN A 110 21.64 -7.02 -24.08
CA ASN A 110 22.41 -5.79 -23.86
C ASN A 110 22.93 -5.69 -22.42
N PHE A 111 23.50 -6.78 -21.90
CA PHE A 111 23.99 -6.86 -20.53
C PHE A 111 25.50 -7.12 -20.48
N VAL A 112 26.26 -6.07 -20.14
CA VAL A 112 27.64 -6.18 -19.66
C VAL A 112 27.55 -6.31 -18.14
N ASP A 113 28.03 -7.44 -17.62
CA ASP A 113 28.01 -7.76 -16.19
C ASP A 113 29.12 -6.98 -15.47
N THR A 114 28.84 -5.74 -15.06
CA THR A 114 29.74 -5.00 -14.18
C THR A 114 29.38 -5.31 -12.73
N LYS A 115 29.93 -6.41 -12.23
CA LYS A 115 30.06 -6.62 -10.78
C LYS A 115 31.17 -5.71 -10.26
N GLU A 116 30.80 -4.56 -9.71
CA GLU A 116 31.53 -3.99 -8.59
C GLU A 116 30.67 -2.97 -7.85
N SER A 117 30.72 -3.11 -6.53
CA SER A 117 29.99 -2.34 -5.55
C SER A 117 30.44 -0.88 -5.56
N GLU A 118 29.52 0.06 -5.81
CA GLU A 118 29.69 1.42 -5.32
C GLU A 118 28.39 1.92 -4.71
N GLU A 119 28.50 2.34 -3.44
CA GLU A 119 27.51 3.13 -2.73
C GLU A 119 27.32 4.46 -3.45
N ILE A 120 26.32 4.53 -4.33
CA ILE A 120 25.90 5.80 -4.92
C ILE A 120 24.98 6.49 -3.93
N GLU A 121 25.47 7.56 -3.32
CA GLU A 121 24.64 8.50 -2.57
C GLU A 121 23.44 8.96 -3.42
N PRO A 122 22.22 9.04 -2.87
CA PRO A 122 21.06 9.42 -3.63
C PRO A 122 21.13 10.92 -3.92
N ASN A 123 21.65 11.23 -5.10
CA ASN A 123 21.66 12.55 -5.68
C ASN A 123 20.21 13.02 -5.85
N ASP A 124 19.96 14.25 -5.39
CA ASP A 124 18.66 14.91 -5.35
C ASP A 124 18.04 14.98 -6.76
N ARG A 125 17.17 14.02 -7.10
CA ARG A 125 16.22 14.15 -8.20
C ARG A 125 14.85 14.40 -7.61
N GLU A 126 14.33 15.57 -7.96
CA GLU A 126 12.97 16.03 -7.67
C GLU A 126 11.98 14.88 -7.90
N ASN A 127 11.22 14.55 -6.85
CA ASN A 127 10.19 13.53 -6.92
C ASN A 127 9.05 14.09 -7.77
N ASP A 128 8.98 13.67 -9.02
CA ASP A 128 7.80 13.86 -9.86
C ASP A 128 6.58 13.24 -9.16
N ASP A 129 5.59 14.09 -8.92
CA ASP A 129 4.29 13.76 -8.36
C ASP A 129 3.58 12.74 -9.26
N ILE A 130 3.54 11.47 -8.85
CA ILE A 130 2.74 10.45 -9.53
C ILE A 130 1.26 10.68 -9.18
N GLU A 131 0.54 11.34 -10.08
CA GLU A 131 -0.89 11.62 -9.98
C GLU A 131 -1.73 10.37 -10.33
N ILE A 132 -1.94 9.47 -9.36
CA ILE A 132 -2.90 8.36 -9.53
C ILE A 132 -4.30 8.89 -9.26
N SER A 133 -5.02 9.21 -10.34
CA SER A 133 -6.37 9.75 -10.30
C SER A 133 -7.41 8.64 -10.09
N THR A 134 -7.66 8.26 -8.84
CA THR A 134 -8.86 7.50 -8.45
C THR A 134 -10.01 8.46 -8.18
N LYS A 135 -10.62 9.01 -9.23
CA LYS A 135 -11.79 9.91 -9.07
C LYS A 135 -12.93 9.15 -8.37
N ARG A 136 -13.24 9.55 -7.14
CA ARG A 136 -14.47 9.14 -6.44
C ARG A 136 -15.71 9.66 -7.18
N PRO A 137 -16.85 8.96 -7.06
CA PRO A 137 -18.12 9.49 -7.55
C PRO A 137 -18.44 10.84 -6.92
N ASP A 138 -18.96 11.76 -7.73
CA ASP A 138 -19.34 13.10 -7.30
C ASP A 138 -20.41 13.02 -6.19
N GLY A 139 -20.06 13.46 -4.97
CA GLY A 139 -20.99 13.56 -3.84
C GLY A 139 -20.56 12.84 -2.57
N GLU A 140 -19.55 11.97 -2.62
CA GLU A 140 -19.02 11.33 -1.41
C GLU A 140 -18.10 12.26 -0.60
N PRO A 141 -18.14 12.18 0.75
CA PRO A 141 -17.25 12.96 1.59
C PRO A 141 -15.79 12.58 1.35
N CYS A 142 -14.94 13.58 1.08
CA CYS A 142 -13.50 13.37 0.92
C CYS A 142 -12.78 13.37 2.29
N ALA A 143 -11.71 12.59 2.39
CA ALA A 143 -10.91 12.47 3.60
C ALA A 143 -9.43 12.70 3.29
N TYR A 144 -8.79 13.62 4.02
CA TYR A 144 -7.39 13.98 3.85
C TYR A 144 -6.62 13.77 5.15
N VAL A 145 -5.33 13.49 5.03
CA VAL A 145 -4.42 13.48 6.16
C VAL A 145 -3.36 14.55 5.93
N ILE A 146 -3.10 15.36 6.95
CA ILE A 146 -2.05 16.37 6.95
C ILE A 146 -1.00 15.91 7.94
N VAL A 147 0.19 15.64 7.45
CA VAL A 147 1.36 15.30 8.24
C VAL A 147 2.20 16.55 8.42
N SER A 148 2.27 17.06 9.65
CA SER A 148 3.00 18.29 9.97
C SER A 148 4.23 18.00 10.81
N ASN A 149 5.38 18.42 10.31
CA ASN A 149 6.65 18.45 11.05
C ASN A 149 7.09 17.10 11.67
N LEU A 150 6.58 15.95 11.19
CA LEU A 150 6.86 14.64 11.78
C LEU A 150 8.34 14.25 11.68
N GLN A 151 9.04 14.13 12.81
CA GLN A 151 10.49 13.88 12.84
C GLN A 151 10.90 12.47 12.37
N SER A 152 10.02 11.48 12.51
CA SER A 152 10.29 10.08 12.16
C SER A 152 9.68 9.70 10.81
N GLY A 153 10.53 9.35 9.85
CA GLY A 153 10.10 8.80 8.56
C GLY A 153 9.24 7.53 8.68
N ASN A 154 9.45 6.74 9.74
CA ASN A 154 8.66 5.54 10.04
C ASN A 154 7.22 5.88 10.45
N ASN A 155 7.04 6.95 11.23
CA ASN A 155 5.70 7.41 11.63
C ASN A 155 4.94 7.94 10.42
N ILE A 156 5.60 8.69 9.55
CA ILE A 156 5.02 9.17 8.29
C ILE A 156 4.59 7.98 7.42
N GLY A 157 5.44 6.96 7.26
CA GLY A 157 5.12 5.76 6.50
C GLY A 157 3.90 5.00 7.06
N ASN A 158 3.83 4.81 8.38
CA ASN A 158 2.71 4.15 9.05
C ASN A 158 1.39 4.93 8.90
N ILE A 159 1.44 6.27 8.99
CA ILE A 159 0.27 7.13 8.79
C ILE A 159 -0.21 7.03 7.35
N ILE A 160 0.69 7.15 6.36
CA ILE A 160 0.34 7.03 4.93
C ILE A 160 -0.27 5.66 4.64
N ARG A 161 0.30 4.59 5.19
CA ARG A 161 -0.24 3.24 5.05
C ARG A 161 -1.65 3.13 5.61
N SER A 162 -1.87 3.65 6.82
CA SER A 162 -3.18 3.65 7.46
C SER A 162 -4.20 4.47 6.66
N ALA A 163 -3.81 5.67 6.22
CA ALA A 163 -4.63 6.55 5.41
C ALA A 163 -5.03 5.91 4.07
N SER A 164 -4.11 5.19 3.43
CA SER A 164 -4.43 4.43 2.21
C SER A 164 -5.46 3.32 2.48
N ILE A 165 -5.30 2.56 3.57
CA ILE A 165 -6.23 1.48 3.95
C ILE A 165 -7.62 2.02 4.27
N PHE A 166 -7.71 3.15 4.99
CA PHE A 166 -8.96 3.81 5.32
C PHE A 166 -9.59 4.58 4.15
N GLY A 167 -8.95 4.56 2.97
CA GLY A 167 -9.43 5.25 1.80
C GLY A 167 -9.45 6.75 2.01
N CYS A 168 -8.32 7.35 2.40
CA CYS A 168 -8.11 8.79 2.23
C CYS A 168 -7.86 9.12 0.76
N ASP A 169 -8.19 10.35 0.37
CA ASP A 169 -8.00 10.87 -0.98
C ASP A 169 -6.56 11.29 -1.25
N GLU A 170 -5.92 11.94 -0.27
CA GLU A 170 -4.59 12.49 -0.44
C GLU A 170 -3.94 12.74 0.94
N CYS A 171 -2.62 12.58 0.99
CA CYS A 171 -1.81 12.93 2.15
C CYS A 171 -1.01 14.22 1.85
N LEU A 172 -1.20 15.25 2.67
CA LEU A 172 -0.49 16.52 2.56
C LEU A 172 0.66 16.53 3.57
N VAL A 173 1.90 16.63 3.11
CA VAL A 173 3.08 16.74 3.98
C VAL A 173 3.44 18.22 4.08
N VAL A 174 3.54 18.75 5.31
CA VAL A 174 3.75 20.17 5.56
C VAL A 174 5.02 20.43 6.36
N GLY A 175 5.85 21.35 5.87
CA GLY A 175 6.97 21.94 6.61
C GLY A 175 8.29 21.18 6.54
N GLN A 176 8.39 20.08 5.79
CA GLN A 176 9.62 19.29 5.70
C GLN A 176 10.35 19.48 4.37
N LYS A 177 11.50 20.16 4.40
CA LYS A 177 12.32 20.38 3.19
C LYS A 177 12.77 19.08 2.52
N ARG A 178 13.00 18.02 3.30
CA ARG A 178 13.30 16.65 2.84
C ARG A 178 12.64 15.68 3.82
N TYR A 179 11.86 14.72 3.33
CA TYR A 179 11.31 13.65 4.15
C TYR A 179 11.60 12.29 3.51
N ARG A 180 12.22 11.39 4.28
CA ARG A 180 12.44 10.00 3.84
C ARG A 180 11.28 9.16 4.34
N LEU A 181 10.58 8.51 3.42
CA LEU A 181 9.53 7.56 3.75
C LEU A 181 10.15 6.19 4.00
N THR A 182 10.25 5.82 5.26
CA THR A 182 10.54 4.44 5.68
C THR A 182 9.26 3.83 6.25
N GLY A 183 9.04 2.52 6.10
CA GLY A 183 7.87 1.85 6.68
C GLY A 183 6.54 2.04 5.93
N ASP A 184 6.50 2.72 4.78
CA ASP A 184 5.28 2.86 3.97
C ASP A 184 4.87 1.55 3.28
N HIS A 185 5.81 0.59 3.13
CA HIS A 185 5.64 -0.69 2.46
C HIS A 185 4.99 -0.57 1.06
N GLY A 186 5.26 0.52 0.33
CA GLY A 186 4.69 0.81 -0.99
C GLY A 186 3.32 1.50 -0.97
N ALA A 187 2.77 1.87 0.19
CA ALA A 187 1.53 2.66 0.26
C ALA A 187 1.66 4.03 -0.44
N ARG A 188 2.89 4.51 -0.66
CA ARG A 188 3.18 5.70 -1.47
C ARG A 188 2.65 5.66 -2.91
N PHE A 189 2.34 4.47 -3.43
CA PHE A 189 1.75 4.28 -4.76
C PHE A 189 0.22 4.25 -4.72
N ASP A 190 -0.39 4.10 -3.55
CA ASP A 190 -1.84 3.91 -3.41
C ASP A 190 -2.55 5.17 -2.87
N LEU A 191 -1.80 6.14 -2.33
CA LEU A 191 -2.32 7.40 -1.80
C LEU A 191 -1.55 8.57 -2.42
N PRO A 192 -2.20 9.44 -3.20
CA PRO A 192 -1.61 10.68 -3.69
C PRO A 192 -0.98 11.48 -2.55
N ARG A 193 0.18 12.08 -2.82
CA ARG A 193 0.92 12.87 -1.84
C ARG A 193 1.25 14.21 -2.42
N ARG A 194 1.17 15.24 -1.58
CA ARG A 194 1.54 16.60 -1.95
C ARG A 194 2.31 17.26 -0.84
N HIS A 195 3.40 17.91 -1.19
CA HIS A 195 4.21 18.64 -0.23
C HIS A 195 3.86 20.13 -0.24
N PHE A 196 3.81 20.73 0.94
CA PHE A 196 3.67 22.16 1.15
C PHE A 196 4.72 22.66 2.13
N TYR A 197 5.26 23.84 1.88
CA TYR A 197 6.20 24.46 2.81
C TYR A 197 5.51 25.12 4.01
N SER A 198 4.23 25.49 3.88
CA SER A 198 3.47 26.12 4.95
C SER A 198 2.07 25.51 5.12
N HIS A 199 1.56 25.58 6.36
CA HIS A 199 0.18 25.19 6.67
C HIS A 199 -0.85 26.08 5.96
N LEU A 200 -0.49 27.34 5.68
CA LEU A 200 -1.34 28.27 4.98
C LEU A 200 -1.59 27.81 3.54
N ASP A 201 -0.56 27.32 2.86
CA ASP A 201 -0.67 26.80 1.50
C ASP A 201 -1.52 25.54 1.45
N ALA A 202 -1.29 24.60 2.37
CA ALA A 202 -2.10 23.39 2.49
C ALA A 202 -3.58 23.71 2.75
N LYS A 203 -3.86 24.69 3.62
CA LYS A 203 -5.22 25.18 3.89
C LYS A 203 -5.84 25.83 2.66
N ASN A 204 -5.10 26.64 1.92
CA ASN A 204 -5.58 27.30 0.71
C ASN A 204 -5.88 26.27 -0.38
N TYR A 205 -5.04 25.26 -0.54
CA TYR A 205 -5.27 24.13 -1.44
C TYR A 205 -6.58 23.39 -1.11
N LEU A 206 -6.80 23.03 0.16
CA LEU A 206 -8.03 22.36 0.60
C LEU A 206 -9.28 23.22 0.41
N ARG A 207 -9.16 24.55 0.51
CA ARG A 207 -10.23 25.51 0.20
C ARG A 207 -10.51 25.61 -1.30
N GLN A 208 -9.49 25.53 -2.14
CA GLN A 208 -9.65 25.54 -3.60
C GLN A 208 -10.26 24.25 -4.13
N LYS A 209 -10.10 23.13 -3.41
CA LYS A 209 -10.81 21.86 -3.67
C LYS A 209 -12.33 21.90 -3.43
N LYS A 210 -12.94 23.09 -3.27
CA LYS A 210 -14.40 23.28 -3.35
C LYS A 210 -14.95 22.58 -4.60
N SER A 211 -16.14 21.98 -4.48
CA SER A 211 -16.78 21.37 -5.64
C SER A 211 -17.38 22.46 -6.53
N SER A 212 -17.27 22.33 -7.84
CA SER A 212 -17.86 23.28 -8.81
C SER A 212 -19.40 23.37 -8.73
N ARG A 213 -20.04 22.44 -8.02
CA ARG A 213 -21.51 22.37 -7.85
C ARG A 213 -22.02 22.76 -6.45
N ASP A 214 -21.16 22.76 -5.43
CA ASP A 214 -21.53 22.97 -4.03
C ASP A 214 -20.49 23.84 -3.33
N ASP A 215 -20.93 24.88 -2.61
CA ASP A 215 -20.06 25.83 -1.89
C ASP A 215 -19.42 25.23 -0.60
N LYS A 216 -19.47 23.90 -0.47
CA LYS A 216 -18.99 23.14 0.66
C LYS A 216 -17.46 23.06 0.66
N GLN A 217 -16.89 23.28 1.84
CA GLN A 217 -15.44 23.25 2.07
C GLN A 217 -15.02 21.97 2.79
N VAL A 218 -13.73 21.63 2.71
CA VAL A 218 -13.10 20.63 3.57
C VAL A 218 -12.84 21.26 4.93
N ARG A 219 -13.26 20.59 6.00
CA ARG A 219 -12.99 21.02 7.38
C ARG A 219 -11.71 20.39 7.90
N VAL A 220 -10.83 21.21 8.49
CA VAL A 220 -9.60 20.74 9.12
C VAL A 220 -9.85 20.45 10.60
N TYR A 221 -9.36 19.31 11.09
CA TYR A 221 -9.44 18.83 12.46
C TYR A 221 -8.02 18.61 13.01
N GLY A 222 -7.68 19.33 14.07
CA GLY A 222 -6.47 19.09 14.86
C GLY A 222 -6.60 17.80 15.68
N VAL A 223 -5.65 16.87 15.51
CA VAL A 223 -5.59 15.64 16.29
C VAL A 223 -4.40 15.74 17.25
N GLU A 224 -4.68 16.07 18.50
CA GLU A 224 -3.67 16.31 19.53
C GLU A 224 -4.11 15.74 20.88
N ILE A 225 -3.12 15.40 21.71
CA ILE A 225 -3.34 14.98 23.10
C ILE A 225 -3.14 16.23 23.97
N MET A 226 -4.23 16.92 24.28
CA MET A 226 -4.23 18.11 25.13
C MET A 226 -5.41 18.09 26.11
N ALA A 227 -5.27 18.80 27.23
CA ALA A 227 -6.30 18.84 28.29
C ALA A 227 -7.67 19.35 27.79
N ASN A 228 -7.68 20.23 26.78
CA ASN A 228 -8.88 20.80 26.18
C ASN A 228 -9.30 20.10 24.87
N ALA A 229 -8.62 19.02 24.47
CA ALA A 229 -8.98 18.26 23.28
C ALA A 229 -10.36 17.61 23.46
N ARG A 230 -11.17 17.65 22.39
CA ARG A 230 -12.48 16.99 22.41
C ARG A 230 -12.32 15.53 22.00
N PRO A 231 -12.97 14.57 22.70
CA PRO A 231 -12.98 13.18 22.28
C PRO A 231 -13.51 13.02 20.85
N ILE A 232 -12.84 12.17 20.06
CA ILE A 232 -13.26 11.84 18.68
C ILE A 232 -14.57 11.05 18.65
N MET A 233 -14.83 10.28 19.69
CA MET A 233 -16.07 9.52 19.88
C MET A 233 -16.69 9.93 21.21
N ARG A 234 -17.99 10.21 21.18
CA ARG A 234 -18.80 10.37 22.39
C ARG A 234 -19.85 9.29 22.41
N TYR A 235 -19.79 8.45 23.44
CA TYR A 235 -20.82 7.46 23.72
C TYR A 235 -21.86 8.07 24.64
N ASP A 236 -23.12 7.99 24.24
CA ASP A 236 -24.27 8.37 25.05
C ASP A 236 -24.81 7.11 25.73
N PRO A 237 -24.65 6.94 27.06
CA PRO A 237 -25.02 5.72 27.75
C PRO A 237 -26.52 5.50 27.84
N ASP A 238 -27.32 6.57 27.80
CA ASP A 238 -28.77 6.49 27.90
C ASP A 238 -29.40 6.01 26.58
N THR A 239 -28.84 6.46 25.45
CA THR A 239 -29.33 6.10 24.12
C THR A 239 -28.54 4.96 23.45
N GLY A 240 -27.36 4.63 23.97
CA GLY A 240 -26.42 3.69 23.36
C GLY A 240 -25.77 4.19 22.05
N VAL A 241 -25.98 5.46 21.68
CA VAL A 241 -25.54 6.00 20.38
C VAL A 241 -24.12 6.56 20.49
N VAL A 242 -23.24 6.14 19.58
CA VAL A 242 -21.92 6.75 19.37
C VAL A 242 -22.03 7.92 18.41
N ARG A 243 -21.58 9.10 18.84
CA ARG A 243 -21.54 10.31 18.02
C ARG A 243 -20.10 10.70 17.68
N PHE A 244 -19.90 11.05 16.42
CA PHE A 244 -18.65 11.61 15.89
C PHE A 244 -18.80 13.13 15.65
N PRO A 245 -17.71 13.92 15.75
CA PRO A 245 -17.73 15.36 15.50
C PRO A 245 -17.71 15.73 14.00
N PHE A 246 -17.88 14.74 13.12
CA PHE A 246 -17.84 14.91 11.67
C PHE A 246 -19.22 15.28 11.14
N ASP A 247 -19.33 16.48 10.58
CA ASP A 247 -20.59 17.05 10.12
C ASP A 247 -20.68 16.95 8.60
N ARG A 248 -21.75 16.32 8.10
CA ARG A 248 -22.01 16.11 6.66
C ARG A 248 -22.28 17.40 5.89
N LYS A 249 -22.41 18.55 6.56
CA LYS A 249 -22.47 19.86 5.88
C LYS A 249 -21.15 20.22 5.18
N TRP A 250 -20.04 19.65 5.63
CA TRP A 250 -18.73 19.83 4.99
C TRP A 250 -18.58 18.86 3.83
N LYS A 251 -17.80 19.27 2.82
CA LYS A 251 -17.46 18.38 1.69
C LYS A 251 -16.62 17.19 2.18
N GLY A 252 -15.87 17.39 3.26
CA GLY A 252 -14.98 16.38 3.77
C GLY A 252 -14.22 16.84 5.00
N ALA A 253 -13.31 15.98 5.46
CA ALA A 253 -12.47 16.22 6.63
C ALA A 253 -11.00 16.09 6.26
N ALA A 254 -10.17 16.96 6.84
CA ALA A 254 -8.72 16.85 6.82
C ALA A 254 -8.21 16.73 8.26
N PHE A 255 -7.42 15.71 8.55
CA PHE A 255 -6.91 15.43 9.88
C PHE A 255 -5.44 15.80 9.96
N ILE A 256 -5.09 16.77 10.81
CA ILE A 256 -3.69 17.16 11.00
C ILE A 256 -3.07 16.41 12.17
N PHE A 257 -1.92 15.79 11.91
CA PHE A 257 -1.07 15.10 12.88
C PHE A 257 0.24 15.85 13.01
N GLY A 258 0.59 16.23 14.23
CA GLY A 258 1.87 16.85 14.59
C GLY A 258 2.83 15.86 15.26
N ASN A 259 3.98 16.36 15.70
CA ASN A 259 4.93 15.55 16.48
C ASN A 259 4.36 15.11 17.83
N GLU A 260 4.77 13.93 18.26
CA GLU A 260 4.58 13.47 19.62
C GLU A 260 5.45 14.31 20.57
N GLY A 261 4.83 15.04 21.51
CA GLY A 261 5.53 15.64 22.65
C GLY A 261 6.05 17.08 22.51
N GLN A 262 5.48 17.89 21.61
CA GLN A 262 5.67 19.35 21.60
C GLN A 262 4.43 20.10 22.11
#